data_AF-A0A7C1YL55-F1
#
_entry.id   AF-A0A7C1YL55-F1
#
_cell.length_a   1.000
_cell.length_b   1.000
_cell.length_c   1.000
_cell.angle_alpha   90.00
_cell.angle_beta   90.00
_cell.angle_gamma   90.00
#
_symmetry.space_group_name_H-M   'P 1'
#
loop_
_entity.id
_entity.type
_entity.pdbx_description
1 polymer ?
#
loop_
_entity_poly.entity_id
_entity_poly.type
_entity_poly.pdbx_seq_one_letter_code
_entity_poly.pdbx_strand_id
1 'polypeptide(L)' 'MALKDGLLVLLFALAAPLAAAAEKVPGWPMFLGNPAHDARPASDLAPPLEQLWEFDAGDLLYASPVVSSGKVF' A
#
# COMPACT_ATOMS: atom_id res chain seq x y z
N MET A 1 -22.72 31.95 -26.63
CA MET A 1 -21.76 32.23 -25.54
C MET A 1 -22.20 31.46 -24.28
N ALA A 2 -22.27 30.13 -24.41
CA ALA A 2 -22.76 29.23 -23.35
C ALA A 2 -22.31 27.77 -23.60
N LEU A 3 -22.06 27.39 -24.86
CA LEU A 3 -21.67 26.03 -25.25
C LEU A 3 -20.19 25.70 -24.94
N LYS A 4 -19.31 26.70 -24.91
CA LYS A 4 -17.87 26.54 -24.64
C LYS A 4 -17.56 26.48 -23.14
N ASP A 5 -18.40 27.16 -22.34
CA ASP A 5 -18.28 27.25 -20.89
C ASP A 5 -18.79 25.96 -20.21
N GLY A 6 -19.82 25.31 -20.76
CA GLY A 6 -20.29 24.00 -20.31
C GLY A 6 -19.34 22.84 -20.64
N LEU A 7 -18.63 22.91 -21.78
CA LEU A 7 -17.68 21.87 -22.22
C LEU A 7 -16.42 21.83 -21.36
N LEU A 8 -15.94 23.00 -20.90
CA LEU A 8 -14.80 23.09 -19.98
C LEU A 8 -15.12 22.57 -18.58
N VAL A 9 -16.36 22.76 -18.10
CA VAL A 9 -16.83 22.20 -16.82
C VAL A 9 -17.00 20.67 -16.91
N LEU A 10 -17.48 20.15 -18.03
CA LEU A 10 -17.59 18.70 -18.26
C LEU A 10 -16.23 18.00 -18.41
N LEU A 11 -15.23 18.65 -19.02
CA LEU A 11 -13.88 18.10 -19.15
C LEU A 11 -13.10 18.10 -17.83
N PHE A 12 -13.37 19.05 -16.92
CA PHE A 12 -12.78 19.06 -15.58
C PHE A 12 -13.43 18.04 -14.64
N ALA A 13 -14.73 17.79 -14.80
CA ALA A 13 -15.48 16.80 -14.00
C ALA A 13 -15.18 15.33 -14.37
N LEU A 14 -14.62 15.07 -15.56
CA LEU A 14 -14.29 13.71 -16.01
C LEU A 14 -12.83 13.29 -15.70
N ALA A 15 -11.99 14.20 -15.19
CA ALA A 15 -10.57 13.93 -14.94
C ALA A 15 -10.22 13.62 -13.46
N ALA A 16 -11.19 13.70 -12.54
CA ALA A 16 -10.98 13.47 -11.11
C ALA A 16 -12.03 12.47 -10.59
N PRO A 17 -11.72 11.18 -10.30
CA PRO A 17 -10.44 10.65 -9.86
C PRO A 17 -10.07 9.31 -10.53
N LEU A 18 -9.19 9.32 -11.54
CA LEU A 18 -8.43 8.09 -11.89
C LEU A 18 -7.25 7.86 -10.91
N ALA A 19 -7.06 8.74 -9.93
CA ALA A 19 -5.90 8.78 -9.04
C ALA A 19 -6.06 8.02 -7.69
N ALA A 20 -7.17 7.32 -7.42
CA ALA A 20 -7.35 6.73 -6.09
C ALA A 20 -8.12 5.40 -6.09
N ALA A 21 -7.58 4.41 -6.78
CA ALA A 21 -7.77 3.01 -6.39
C ALA A 21 -6.39 2.36 -6.31
N ALA A 22 -5.50 2.91 -5.48
CA ALA A 22 -4.39 2.10 -4.98
C ALA A 22 -5.04 0.96 -4.19
N GLU A 23 -4.88 -0.28 -4.65
CA GLU A 23 -5.28 -1.43 -3.85
C GLU A 23 -4.71 -1.24 -2.45
N LYS A 24 -5.61 -1.26 -1.46
CA LYS A 24 -5.22 -1.19 -0.06
C LYS A 24 -4.61 -2.56 0.26
N VAL A 25 -3.33 -2.74 -0.06
CA VAL A 25 -2.57 -3.92 0.31
C VAL A 25 -2.83 -4.13 1.80
N PRO A 26 -3.37 -5.29 2.22
CA PRO A 26 -3.62 -5.57 3.62
C PRO A 26 -2.33 -5.29 4.38
N GLY A 27 -2.36 -4.28 5.26
CA GLY A 27 -1.18 -3.85 5.98
C GLY A 27 -0.75 -4.89 7.03
N TRP A 28 0.44 -4.69 7.56
CA TRP A 28 0.97 -5.36 8.74
C TRP A 28 1.17 -4.31 9.83
N PRO A 29 0.10 -3.81 10.46
CA PRO A 29 0.12 -2.52 11.18
C PRO A 29 0.84 -2.56 12.53
N MET A 30 1.26 -3.72 13.00
CA MET A 30 1.87 -3.89 14.33
C MET A 30 2.81 -5.09 14.37
N PHE A 31 3.57 -5.20 15.46
CA PHE A 31 4.38 -6.38 15.76
C PHE A 31 3.54 -7.66 15.62
N LEU A 32 4.05 -8.62 14.84
CA LEU A 32 3.37 -9.88 14.53
C LEU A 32 1.98 -9.75 13.87
N GLY A 33 1.70 -8.59 13.27
CA GLY A 33 0.67 -8.37 12.25
C GLY A 33 -0.73 -8.09 12.78
N ASN A 34 -1.10 -8.62 13.94
CA ASN A 34 -2.45 -8.49 14.49
C ASN A 34 -2.46 -8.57 16.02
N PRO A 35 -3.56 -8.21 16.71
CA PRO A 35 -3.65 -8.26 18.17
C PRO A 35 -3.43 -9.65 18.79
N ALA A 36 -3.57 -10.74 18.03
CA ALA A 36 -3.30 -12.09 18.50
C ALA A 36 -1.81 -12.48 18.37
N HIS A 37 -0.98 -11.65 17.72
CA HIS A 37 0.45 -11.87 17.55
C HIS A 37 0.81 -13.23 16.93
N ASP A 38 0.02 -13.72 15.97
CA ASP A 38 0.22 -15.05 15.38
C ASP A 38 1.12 -15.07 14.14
N ALA A 39 1.54 -13.90 13.64
CA ALA A 39 2.39 -13.73 12.47
C ALA A 39 1.89 -14.44 11.20
N ARG A 40 0.57 -14.50 10.99
CA ARG A 40 -0.01 -15.11 9.79
C ARG A 40 -0.28 -14.08 8.68
N PRO A 41 0.29 -14.25 7.47
CA PRO A 41 -0.07 -13.42 6.32
C PRO A 41 -1.48 -13.76 5.83
N ALA A 42 -2.11 -12.81 5.15
CA ALA A 42 -3.46 -12.98 4.59
C ALA A 42 -3.50 -13.89 3.35
N SER A 43 -2.34 -14.17 2.74
CA SER A 43 -2.20 -14.92 1.50
C SER A 43 -1.05 -15.92 1.59
N ASP A 44 -1.19 -17.03 0.86
CA ASP A 44 -0.13 -18.02 0.71
C ASP A 44 1.00 -17.49 -0.20
N LEU A 45 2.22 -17.92 0.07
CA LEU A 45 3.37 -17.67 -0.78
C LEU A 45 3.48 -18.79 -1.83
N ALA A 46 3.89 -18.44 -3.05
CA ALA A 46 4.10 -19.39 -4.15
C ALA A 46 5.60 -19.49 -4.48
N PRO A 47 6.30 -20.55 -4.04
CA PRO A 47 7.70 -20.78 -4.39
C PRO A 47 7.91 -21.15 -5.88
N PRO A 48 9.11 -20.92 -6.45
CA PRO A 48 10.31 -20.40 -5.79
C PRO A 48 10.24 -18.89 -5.58
N LEU A 49 10.71 -18.43 -4.42
CA LEU A 49 10.78 -17.00 -4.10
C LEU A 49 12.16 -16.46 -4.49
N GLU A 50 12.20 -15.20 -4.91
CA GLU A 50 13.43 -14.44 -5.18
C GLU A 50 13.58 -13.26 -4.21
N GLN A 51 14.82 -12.85 -3.93
CA GLN A 51 15.10 -11.69 -3.10
C GLN A 51 14.90 -10.41 -3.90
N LEU A 52 13.90 -9.60 -3.53
CA LEU A 52 13.61 -8.34 -4.22
C LEU A 52 14.43 -7.16 -3.69
N TRP A 53 14.69 -7.12 -2.38
CA TRP A 53 15.43 -6.05 -1.72
C TRP A 53 15.97 -6.52 -0.38
N GLU A 54 16.92 -5.76 0.17
CA GLU A 54 17.53 -5.97 1.48
C GLU A 54 17.78 -4.60 2.14
N PHE A 55 17.72 -4.54 3.47
CA PHE A 55 17.98 -3.34 4.24
C PHE A 55 18.83 -3.69 5.48
N ASP A 56 19.98 -3.04 5.61
CA ASP A 56 20.84 -3.15 6.80
C ASP A 56 20.46 -2.06 7.82
N ALA A 57 19.95 -2.49 8.98
CA ALA A 57 19.56 -1.59 10.07
C ALA A 57 20.76 -1.10 10.91
N GLY A 58 21.95 -1.69 10.74
CA GLY A 58 23.16 -1.33 11.47
C GLY A 58 23.20 -1.73 12.95
N ASP A 59 22.14 -2.34 13.49
CA ASP A 59 22.05 -2.83 14.87
C ASP A 59 21.01 -3.97 14.97
N LEU A 60 20.88 -4.56 16.17
CA LEU A 60 19.92 -5.60 16.48
C LEU A 60 18.48 -5.11 16.42
N LEU A 61 17.65 -5.83 15.66
CA LEU A 61 16.20 -5.65 15.64
C LEU A 61 15.53 -6.68 16.56
N TYR A 62 14.73 -6.19 17.51
CA TYR A 62 14.01 -7.05 18.47
C TYR A 62 12.57 -7.38 18.05
N ALA A 63 12.06 -6.76 16.99
CA ALA A 63 10.67 -6.87 16.55
C ALA A 63 10.56 -7.01 15.03
N SER A 64 9.46 -7.62 14.57
CA SER A 64 9.08 -7.63 13.15
C SER A 64 8.65 -6.22 12.69
N PRO A 65 8.89 -5.88 11.42
CA PRO A 65 8.56 -4.55 10.90
C PRO A 65 7.05 -4.33 10.79
N VAL A 66 6.67 -3.05 10.71
CA VAL A 66 5.29 -2.63 10.40
C VAL A 66 5.19 -2.23 8.94
N VAL A 67 4.18 -2.72 8.23
CA VAL A 67 3.90 -2.33 6.84
C VAL A 67 2.58 -1.60 6.79
N SER A 68 2.61 -0.32 6.41
CA SER A 68 1.40 0.49 6.28
C SER A 68 1.55 1.54 5.20
N SER A 69 0.50 1.74 4.40
CA SER A 69 0.46 2.74 3.33
C SER A 69 1.67 2.69 2.38
N GLY A 70 2.11 1.47 2.03
CA GLY A 70 3.24 1.25 1.11
C GLY A 70 4.62 1.59 1.69
N LYS A 71 4.74 1.67 3.02
CA LYS A 71 6.00 1.92 3.73
C LYS A 71 6.27 0.82 4.75
N VAL A 72 7.55 0.56 4.98
CA VAL A 72 8.06 -0.34 6.03
C VAL A 72 8.65 0.54 7.14
N PHE A 73 8.27 0.27 8.39
CA PHE A 73 8.71 0.96 9.60
C PHE A 73 9.35 0.00 10.59
#